data_AF-A0A7J8WA18-F1
#
_entry.id   AF-A0A7J8WA18-F1
#
_cell.length_a   1.000
_cell.length_b   1.000
_cell.length_c   1.000
_cell.angle_alpha   90.00
_cell.angle_beta   90.00
_cell.angle_gamma   90.00
#
_symmetry.space_group_name_H-M   'P 1'
#
loop_
_entity.id
_entity.type
_entity.pdbx_description
1 polymer ?
#
loop_
_entity_poly.entity_id
_entity_poly.type
_entity_poly.pdbx_seq_one_letter_code
_entity_poly.pdbx_strand_id
1 'polypeptide(L)' 'MMAILVQTGLKKNIKVKFNDEDQAMLLLYFLPSSYKSFRETLIYGRDKLSFEDVKGHLLSKDKLNKEFGSDSKANR' A
#
# COMPACT_ATOMS: atom_id res chain seq x y z
N MET A 1 13.36 -5.08 8.22
CA MET A 1 12.85 -5.19 9.62
C MET A 1 11.35 -5.46 9.75
N MET A 2 10.52 -5.42 8.69
CA MET A 2 9.06 -5.69 8.84
C MET A 2 8.59 -7.10 8.42
N ALA A 3 9.38 -7.87 7.67
CA ALA A 3 9.05 -9.26 7.33
C ALA A 3 9.42 -10.29 8.41
N ILE A 4 10.21 -9.89 9.42
CA ILE A 4 10.72 -10.81 10.45
C ILE A 4 9.74 -10.90 11.64
N LEU A 5 8.96 -9.84 11.92
CA LEU A 5 8.09 -9.83 13.11
C LEU A 5 6.87 -10.76 13.02
N VAL A 6 6.41 -11.13 11.82
CA VAL A 6 5.34 -12.13 11.66
C VAL A 6 5.88 -13.55 11.86
N GLN A 7 7.18 -13.79 11.62
CA GLN A 7 7.76 -15.14 11.55
C GLN A 7 8.55 -15.56 12.81
N THR A 8 9.07 -14.64 13.63
CA THR A 8 9.96 -15.03 14.76
C THR A 8 9.27 -15.26 16.11
N GLY A 9 7.94 -15.35 16.16
CA GLY A 9 7.21 -15.29 17.43
C GLY A 9 6.39 -16.50 17.87
N LEU A 10 5.91 -17.36 16.97
CA LEU A 10 4.99 -18.42 17.40
C LEU A 10 5.24 -19.76 16.70
N LYS A 11 5.90 -20.67 17.42
CA LYS A 11 5.67 -22.11 17.28
C LYS A 11 4.23 -22.42 17.68
N LYS A 12 3.34 -22.36 16.69
CA LYS A 12 2.04 -23.02 16.57
C LYS A 12 1.52 -22.58 15.21
N ASN A 13 1.05 -23.51 14.39
CA ASN A 13 0.45 -23.20 13.09
C ASN A 13 -0.81 -22.33 13.30
N ILE A 14 -0.65 -21.04 13.55
CA ILE A 14 -1.78 -20.11 13.60
C ILE A 14 -2.18 -19.92 12.14
N LYS A 15 -3.28 -20.56 11.73
CA LYS A 15 -4.01 -20.16 10.54
C LYS A 15 -4.64 -18.80 10.82
N VAL A 16 -3.84 -17.73 10.74
CA VAL A 16 -4.35 -16.38 10.75
C VAL A 16 -5.07 -16.19 9.41
N LYS A 17 -6.40 -16.09 9.46
CA LYS A 17 -7.19 -15.69 8.30
C LYS A 17 -7.08 -14.18 8.21
N PHE A 18 -6.30 -13.69 7.26
CA PHE A 18 -6.32 -12.28 6.90
C PHE A 18 -7.61 -12.02 6.13
N ASN A 19 -8.46 -11.17 6.68
CA ASN A 19 -9.62 -10.68 5.95
C ASN A 19 -9.17 -9.66 4.88
N ASP A 20 -10.10 -9.25 4.02
CA ASP A 20 -9.77 -8.34 2.91
C ASP A 20 -9.23 -6.98 3.38
N GLU A 21 -9.72 -6.49 4.51
CA GLU A 21 -9.26 -5.24 5.13
C GLU A 21 -7.85 -5.37 5.72
N ASP A 22 -7.52 -6.51 6.35
CA ASP A 22 -6.19 -6.82 6.85
C ASP A 22 -5.18 -6.86 5.68
N GLN A 23 -5.58 -7.44 4.56
CA GLN A 23 -4.77 -7.49 3.33
C GLN A 23 -4.56 -6.08 2.75
N ALA A 24 -5.61 -5.24 2.73
CA ALA A 24 -5.53 -3.84 2.32
C ALA A 24 -4.55 -3.03 3.19
N MET A 25 -4.66 -3.17 4.51
CA MET A 25 -3.80 -2.50 5.48
C MET A 25 -2.34 -2.96 5.39
N LEU A 26 -2.11 -4.27 5.24
CA LEU A 26 -0.78 -4.83 5.03
C LEU A 26 -0.15 -4.25 3.77
N LEU A 27 -0.88 -4.23 2.65
CA LEU A 27 -0.37 -3.66 1.40
C LEU A 27 0.04 -2.20 1.58
N LEU A 28 -0.80 -1.37 2.21
CA LEU A 28 -0.49 0.03 2.50
C LEU A 28 0.73 0.21 3.41
N TYR A 29 0.91 -0.68 4.39
CA TYR A 29 2.05 -0.65 5.30
C TYR A 29 3.37 -1.02 4.63
N PHE A 30 3.33 -1.87 3.59
CA PHE A 30 4.50 -2.25 2.80
C PHE A 30 4.92 -1.21 1.76
N LEU A 31 4.12 -0.17 1.52
CA LEU A 31 4.48 0.86 0.55
C LEU A 31 5.69 1.69 1.04
N PRO A 32 6.56 2.12 0.12
CA PRO A 32 7.66 3.04 0.45
C PRO A 32 7.16 4.35 1.05
N SER A 33 8.04 5.07 1.77
CA SER A 33 7.72 6.37 2.38
C SER A 33 7.23 7.43 1.39
N SER A 34 7.58 7.32 0.11
CA SER A 34 7.05 8.18 -0.97
C SER A 34 5.53 8.08 -1.16
N TYR A 35 4.90 7.02 -0.67
CA TYR A 35 3.45 6.81 -0.70
C TYR A 35 2.77 7.24 0.61
N LYS A 36 3.47 7.88 1.55
CA LYS A 36 2.90 8.30 2.84
C LYS A 36 1.64 9.16 2.65
N SER A 37 1.71 10.22 1.85
CA SER A 37 0.56 11.08 1.58
C SER A 37 -0.56 10.34 0.86
N PHE A 38 -0.22 9.40 -0.03
CA PHE A 38 -1.22 8.57 -0.70
C PHE A 38 -1.95 7.66 0.30
N ARG A 39 -1.21 7.01 1.20
CA ARG A 39 -1.77 6.19 2.29
C ARG A 39 -2.68 7.02 3.20
N GLU A 40 -2.23 8.21 3.62
CA GLU A 40 -3.01 9.11 4.46
C GLU A 40 -4.33 9.50 3.78
N THR A 41 -4.28 9.97 2.53
CA THR A 41 -5.48 10.33 1.75
C THR A 41 -6.41 9.14 1.53
N LEU A 42 -5.85 7.94 1.32
CA LEU A 42 -6.66 6.76 1.05
C LEU A 42 -7.44 6.27 2.28
N ILE A 43 -6.87 6.45 3.47
CA ILE A 43 -7.49 6.06 4.75
C ILE A 43 -8.38 7.20 5.29
N TYR A 44 -8.09 8.46 4.93
CA TYR A 44 -8.78 9.62 5.47
C TYR A 44 -10.29 9.57 5.22
N GLY A 45 -11.06 9.58 6.31
CA GLY A 45 -12.53 9.61 6.25
C GLY A 45 -13.18 8.32 5.73
N ARG A 46 -12.44 7.22 5.58
CA ARG A 46 -13.00 5.91 5.19
C ARG A 46 -13.13 5.00 6.41
N ASP A 47 -14.34 4.50 6.63
CA ASP A 47 -14.63 3.53 7.70
C ASP A 47 -14.29 2.08 7.29
N LYS A 48 -14.24 1.79 5.98
CA LYS A 48 -13.94 0.48 5.41
C LYS A 48 -13.02 0.64 4.21
N LEU A 49 -12.11 -0.32 4.04
CA LEU A 49 -11.16 -0.32 2.94
C LEU A 49 -11.00 -1.74 2.41
N SER A 50 -11.26 -1.95 1.11
CA SER A 50 -11.06 -3.24 0.47
C SER A 50 -9.68 -3.35 -0.18
N PHE A 51 -9.18 -4.57 -0.34
CA PHE A 51 -7.90 -4.80 -1.00
C PHE A 51 -7.93 -4.37 -2.48
N GLU A 52 -9.06 -4.56 -3.13
CA GLU A 52 -9.28 -4.17 -4.52
C GLU A 52 -9.26 -2.65 -4.68
N ASP A 53 -9.88 -1.90 -3.74
CA ASP A 53 -9.82 -0.43 -3.74
C ASP A 53 -8.37 0.05 -3.63
N VAL A 54 -7.58 -0.50 -2.71
CA VAL A 54 -6.18 -0.09 -2.53
C VAL A 54 -5.39 -0.33 -3.81
N LYS A 55 -5.55 -1.50 -4.44
CA LYS A 55 -4.90 -1.83 -5.72
C LYS A 55 -5.32 -0.88 -6.83
N GLY A 56 -6.61 -0.60 -6.98
CA GLY A 56 -7.12 0.28 -8.04
C GLY A 56 -6.55 1.71 -7.93
N HIS A 57 -6.49 2.25 -6.71
CA HIS A 57 -5.91 3.57 -6.47
C HIS A 57 -4.39 3.59 -6.68
N LEU A 58 -3.67 2.53 -6.30
CA LEU A 58 -2.23 2.40 -6.55
C LEU A 58 -1.92 2.36 -8.05
N LEU A 59 -2.63 1.52 -8.80
CA LEU A 59 -2.46 1.41 -10.24
C LEU A 59 -2.78 2.73 -10.96
N SER A 60 -3.80 3.45 -10.49
CA SER A 60 -4.14 4.77 -11.03
C SER A 60 -3.05 5.80 -10.77
N LYS A 61 -2.49 5.84 -9.54
CA LYS A 61 -1.36 6.71 -9.19
C LYS A 61 -0.13 6.41 -10.03
N ASP A 62 0.18 5.13 -10.26
CA ASP A 62 1.32 4.72 -11.10
C ASP A 62 1.13 5.09 -12.56
N LYS A 63 -0.09 4.97 -13.10
CA LYS A 63 -0.43 5.44 -14.44
C LYS A 63 -0.24 6.96 -14.57
N LEU A 64 -0.77 7.73 -13.61
CA LEU A 64 -0.58 9.18 -13.57
C LEU A 64 0.91 9.56 -13.50
N ASN A 65 1.69 8.89 -12.65
CA ASN A 65 3.13 9.13 -12.56
C ASN A 65 3.87 8.80 -13.85
N LYS A 66 3.41 7.82 -14.63
CA LYS A 66 3.98 7.48 -15.94
C LYS A 66 3.59 8.50 -17.02
N GLU A 67 2.36 8.98 -17.01
CA GLU A 67 1.85 9.95 -17.99
C GLU A 67 2.41 11.36 -17.75
N PHE A 68 2.61 11.76 -16.49
CA PHE A 68 3.18 13.06 -16.11
C PHE A 68 4.70 13.03 -15.84
N GLY A 69 5.32 11.85 -15.82
CA GLY A 69 6.76 11.67 -15.59
C GLY A 69 7.65 11.94 -16.82
N SER A 70 7.05 12.29 -17.96
CA SER A 70 7.75 12.54 -19.22
C SER A 70 7.64 14.01 -19.65
N ASP A 71 7.93 14.97 -18.76
CA ASP A 71 8.20 16.37 -19.15
C ASP A 71 9.08 17.07 -18.11
N SER A 72 10.29 16.56 -17.87
CA SER A 72 11.35 17.35 -17.25
C SER A 72 12.74 16.91 -17.73
N LYS A 73 12.96 17.07 -19.04
CA LYS A 73 14.24 17.54 -19.58
C LYS A 73 14.00 18.89 -20.24
N ALA A 74 13.70 19.90 -19.42
CA ALA A 74 13.94 21.28 -19.80
C ALA A 74 15.45 21.55 -19.62
N ASN A 75 16.14 21.64 -20.75
CA ASN A 75 17.44 22.25 -21.02
C ASN A 75 18.24 22.79 -19.80
N ARG A 76 19.43 22.23 -19.60
CA ARG A 76 20.55 22.97 -18.99
C ARG A 76 21.88 22.48 -19.55
#